data_AF-C1EA13-F1
#
_entry.id   AF-C1EA13-F1
#
_cell.length_a   1.000
_cell.length_b   1.000
_cell.length_c   1.000
_cell.angle_alpha   90.00
_cell.angle_beta   90.00
_cell.angle_gamma   90.00
#
_symmetry.space_group_name_H-M   'P 1'
#
loop_
_entity.id
_entity.type
_entity.pdbx_description
1 polymer ?
#
loop_
_entity_poly.entity_id
_entity_poly.type
_entity_poly.pdbx_seq_one_letter_code
_entity_poly.pdbx_strand_id
1 'polypeptide(L)'
;MGLIAWGTELATRWGWVREASREERPRTCVFCEKIGRQRAGVDDGTFVHEDDELVVFRDWRPAARRHYLVCPRAHVASASALRPADAALARRMLELGKECVARDFPDEPDLETRFGYHIPPFNSVDHLHMHAFALPFTPPWKERKYSVEPWARFAFKPAEELAAELEAAAAAGAGGEGQDGADGDNTSRL
;
A
#
# COMPACT_ATOMS: atom_id res chain seq x y z
N MET A 1 -8.09 -1.58 -23.91
CA MET A 1 -7.40 -1.81 -22.62
C MET A 1 -5.90 -1.55 -22.79
N GLY A 2 -5.41 -0.30 -22.74
CA GLY A 2 -3.97 -0.08 -22.98
C GLY A 2 -3.44 1.35 -23.02
N LEU A 3 -4.01 2.29 -22.26
CA LEU A 3 -3.54 3.69 -22.26
C LEU A 3 -2.83 4.14 -20.97
N ILE A 4 -2.86 3.33 -19.90
CA ILE A 4 -2.35 3.75 -18.59
C ILE A 4 -0.89 3.29 -18.37
N ALA A 5 -0.48 2.16 -18.95
CA ALA A 5 0.85 1.56 -18.76
C ALA A 5 2.01 2.40 -19.34
N TRP A 6 1.78 3.15 -20.42
CA TRP A 6 2.82 3.96 -21.07
C TRP A 6 3.20 5.23 -20.30
N GLY A 7 2.30 5.76 -19.46
CA GLY A 7 2.50 7.04 -18.78
C GLY A 7 3.58 6.98 -17.69
N THR A 8 3.56 5.92 -16.89
CA THR A 8 4.52 5.70 -15.80
C THR A 8 5.90 5.29 -16.33
N GLU A 9 5.94 4.50 -17.39
CA GLU A 9 7.18 4.03 -18.01
C GLU A 9 7.93 5.18 -18.70
N LEU A 10 7.21 6.06 -19.41
CA LEU A 10 7.77 7.30 -19.94
C LEU A 10 8.20 8.25 -18.83
N ALA A 11 7.36 8.51 -17.82
CA ALA A 11 7.71 9.40 -16.71
C ALA A 11 8.95 8.92 -15.92
N THR A 12 9.14 7.61 -15.81
CA THR A 12 10.36 7.01 -15.23
C THR A 12 11.55 7.18 -16.16
N ARG A 13 11.39 6.94 -17.47
CA ARG A 13 12.43 7.11 -18.50
C ARG A 13 12.92 8.56 -18.63
N TRP A 14 12.04 9.54 -18.39
CA TRP A 14 12.36 10.98 -18.41
C TRP A 14 12.77 11.52 -17.02
N GLY A 15 12.88 10.65 -15.99
CA GLY A 15 13.34 11.02 -14.65
C GLY A 15 12.37 11.88 -13.84
N TRP A 16 11.10 11.99 -14.26
CA TRP A 16 10.06 12.74 -13.53
C TRP A 16 9.48 11.94 -12.37
N VAL A 17 9.59 10.61 -12.44
CA VAL A 17 9.32 9.68 -11.35
C VAL A 17 10.60 8.87 -11.13
N ARG A 18 11.15 8.89 -9.92
CA ARG A 18 12.26 7.98 -9.58
C ARG A 18 11.71 6.56 -9.57
N GLU A 19 12.40 5.64 -10.25
CA GLU A 19 12.09 4.22 -10.13
C GLU A 19 12.09 3.84 -8.65
N ALA A 20 11.06 3.11 -8.23
CA ALA A 20 10.88 2.75 -6.85
C ALA A 20 11.96 1.73 -6.43
N SER A 21 13.14 2.24 -6.06
CA SER A 21 14.13 1.42 -5.37
C SER A 21 13.51 0.97 -4.05
N ARG A 22 13.48 -0.34 -3.81
CA ARG A 22 13.46 -0.86 -2.45
C ARG A 22 14.82 -0.56 -1.83
N GLU A 23 15.04 0.71 -1.52
CA GLU A 23 16.28 1.13 -0.90
C GLU A 23 16.37 0.55 0.50
N GLU A 24 17.58 0.15 0.88
CA GLU A 24 17.93 -0.31 2.21
C GLU A 24 17.66 0.85 3.19
N ARG A 25 16.52 0.78 3.90
CA ARG A 25 16.04 1.68 4.97
C ARG A 25 16.76 3.07 5.02
N PRO A 26 16.22 4.11 4.36
CA PRO A 26 16.85 5.42 4.38
C PRO A 26 16.88 6.01 5.80
N ARG A 27 18.03 6.57 6.18
CA ARG A 27 18.23 7.17 7.52
C ARG A 27 17.30 8.34 7.83
N THR A 28 16.73 8.96 6.80
CA THR A 28 15.82 10.11 6.90
C THR A 28 14.34 9.73 7.00
N CYS A 29 14.01 8.44 6.89
CA CYS A 29 12.62 8.01 6.93
C CYS A 29 12.09 8.02 8.38
N VAL A 30 11.22 9.00 8.68
CA VAL A 30 10.63 9.20 10.01
C VAL A 30 9.79 8.00 10.48
N PHE A 31 9.17 7.24 9.56
CA PHE A 31 8.42 6.03 9.93
C PHE A 31 9.36 4.85 10.22
N CYS A 32 10.44 4.70 9.46
CA CYS A 32 11.49 3.74 9.81
C CYS A 32 12.11 4.04 11.18
N GLU A 33 12.35 5.31 11.50
CA GLU A 33 12.81 5.71 12.84
C GLU A 33 11.79 5.33 13.92
N LYS A 34 10.52 5.72 13.75
CA LYS A 34 9.44 5.42 14.69
C LYS A 34 9.29 3.91 14.94
N ILE A 35 9.24 3.11 13.87
CA ILE A 35 9.15 1.65 13.95
C ILE A 35 10.39 1.04 14.62
N GLY A 36 11.57 1.58 14.33
CA GLY A 36 12.82 1.14 14.96
C GLY A 36 12.85 1.40 16.47
N ARG A 37 12.38 2.58 16.92
CA ARG A 37 12.28 2.93 18.33
C ARG A 37 11.28 2.03 19.07
N GLN A 38 10.12 1.80 18.45
CA GLN A 38 9.12 0.87 18.97
C GLN A 38 9.72 -0.53 19.17
N ARG A 39 10.42 -1.09 18.17
CA ARG A 39 11.11 -2.39 18.28
C ARG A 39 12.17 -2.44 19.39
N ALA A 40 12.76 -1.30 19.74
CA ALA A 40 13.70 -1.17 20.84
C ALA A 40 13.02 -1.00 22.22
N GLY A 41 11.70 -1.18 22.30
CA GLY A 41 10.91 -1.04 23.53
C GLY A 41 10.56 0.41 23.89
N VAL A 42 10.81 1.37 22.99
CA VAL A 42 10.46 2.78 23.19
C VAL A 42 9.13 3.06 22.52
N ASP A 43 8.04 2.80 23.25
CA ASP A 43 6.67 3.07 22.81
C ASP A 43 6.19 4.45 23.31
N ASP A 44 5.55 5.21 22.42
CA ASP A 44 4.89 6.49 22.71
C ASP A 44 3.38 6.32 22.97
N GLY A 45 2.90 5.08 23.06
CA GLY A 45 1.52 4.70 23.29
C GLY A 45 0.62 4.90 22.09
N THR A 46 1.16 5.19 20.91
CA THR A 46 0.36 5.43 19.69
C THR A 46 0.10 4.19 18.86
N PHE A 47 0.89 3.13 19.05
CA PHE A 47 0.71 1.84 18.39
C PHE A 47 -0.53 1.13 18.93
N VAL A 48 -1.33 0.56 18.03
CA VAL A 48 -2.56 -0.16 18.36
C VAL A 48 -2.52 -1.63 17.90
N HIS A 49 -1.58 -1.96 17.02
CA HIS A 49 -1.29 -3.31 16.59
C HIS A 49 0.17 -3.43 16.16
N GLU A 50 0.77 -4.57 16.48
CA GLU A 50 2.15 -4.90 16.15
C GLU A 50 2.28 -6.40 15.93
N ASP A 51 2.83 -6.79 14.79
CA ASP A 51 3.27 -8.16 14.52
C ASP A 51 4.63 -8.16 13.81
N ASP A 52 5.08 -9.29 13.28
CA ASP A 52 6.42 -9.40 12.68
C ASP A 52 6.58 -8.61 11.37
N GLU A 53 5.48 -8.35 10.66
CA GLU A 53 5.47 -7.75 9.33
C GLU A 53 4.85 -6.34 9.30
N LEU A 54 3.78 -6.11 10.06
CA LEU A 54 2.99 -4.88 10.07
C LEU A 54 2.95 -4.22 11.44
N VAL A 55 2.77 -2.91 11.41
CA VAL A 55 2.38 -2.10 12.57
C VAL A 55 1.20 -1.21 12.20
N VAL A 56 0.39 -0.88 13.20
CA VAL A 56 -0.67 0.12 13.08
C VAL A 56 -0.51 1.13 14.20
N PHE A 57 -0.51 2.41 13.86
CA PHE A 57 -0.46 3.48 14.85
C PHE A 57 -1.40 4.62 14.49
N ARG A 58 -1.81 5.38 15.51
CA ARG A 58 -2.65 6.57 15.36
C ARG A 58 -1.87 7.68 14.64
N ASP A 59 -2.48 8.29 13.63
CA ASP A 59 -1.91 9.47 13.00
C ASP A 59 -1.91 10.64 14.00
N TRP A 60 -0.79 11.36 14.08
CA TRP A 60 -0.60 12.50 14.97
C TRP A 60 -1.45 13.73 14.57
N ARG A 61 -1.89 13.80 13.31
CA ARG A 61 -2.82 14.78 12.75
C ARG A 61 -4.02 14.03 12.16
N PRO A 62 -4.93 13.51 13.00
CA PRO A 62 -6.08 12.77 12.52
C PRO A 62 -6.92 13.65 11.60
N ALA A 63 -7.33 13.10 10.46
CA ALA A 63 -8.16 13.80 9.49
C ALA A 63 -9.64 13.39 9.56
N ALA A 64 -9.97 12.40 10.39
CA ALA A 64 -11.30 11.86 10.58
C ALA A 64 -11.47 11.43 12.06
N ARG A 65 -12.67 10.97 12.42
CA ARG A 65 -13.00 10.47 13.77
C ARG A 65 -11.95 9.48 14.29
N ARG A 66 -11.55 8.53 13.43
CA ARG A 66 -10.32 7.75 13.63
C ARG A 66 -9.47 7.79 12.38
N HIS A 67 -8.16 7.89 12.57
CA HIS A 67 -7.18 7.89 11.49
C HIS A 67 -5.98 7.05 11.92
N TYR A 68 -5.88 5.84 11.39
CA TYR A 68 -4.72 4.98 11.55
C TYR A 68 -3.86 4.99 10.30
N LEU A 69 -2.58 4.70 10.53
CA LEU A 69 -1.62 4.37 9.49
C LEU A 69 -1.22 2.90 9.67
N VAL A 70 -1.53 2.07 8.69
CA VAL A 70 -1.03 0.69 8.61
C VAL A 70 0.25 0.72 7.80
N CYS A 71 1.36 0.26 8.38
CA CYS A 71 2.70 0.35 7.78
C CYS A 71 3.40 -1.00 7.84
N PRO A 72 4.07 -1.45 6.75
CA PRO A 72 5.03 -2.53 6.85
C PRO A 72 6.24 -2.10 7.67
N ARG A 73 6.84 -3.06 8.36
CA ARG A 73 8.11 -2.87 9.05
C ARG A 73 9.28 -2.79 8.08
N ALA A 74 9.19 -3.54 6.98
CA ALA A 74 10.11 -3.41 5.85
C ALA A 74 9.87 -2.06 5.16
N HIS A 75 10.94 -1.37 4.77
CA HIS A 75 10.81 -0.13 4.05
C HIS A 75 10.36 -0.38 2.61
N VAL A 76 9.26 0.25 2.23
CA VAL A 76 8.76 0.34 0.86
C VAL A 76 8.45 1.82 0.64
N ALA A 77 8.96 2.46 -0.41
CA ALA A 77 8.90 3.92 -0.52
C ALA A 77 7.46 4.47 -0.53
N SER A 78 6.55 3.83 -1.28
CA SER A 78 5.15 4.24 -1.40
C SER A 78 4.30 3.14 -2.03
N ALA A 79 3.00 3.38 -2.21
CA ALA A 79 2.12 2.45 -2.93
C ALA A 79 2.54 2.23 -4.38
N SER A 80 3.19 3.20 -5.04
CA SER A 80 3.71 3.05 -6.41
C SER A 80 4.92 2.11 -6.50
N ALA A 81 5.52 1.75 -5.35
CA ALA A 81 6.63 0.80 -5.26
C ALA A 81 6.17 -0.66 -5.10
N LEU A 82 4.87 -0.89 -4.93
CA LEU A 82 4.31 -2.23 -4.79
C LEU A 82 4.34 -2.95 -6.13
N ARG A 83 4.75 -4.22 -6.08
CA ARG A 83 4.85 -5.12 -7.24
C ARG A 83 3.82 -6.23 -7.11
N PRO A 84 3.51 -6.99 -8.17
CA PRO A 84 2.58 -8.12 -8.09
C PRO A 84 2.90 -9.11 -6.95
N ALA A 85 4.19 -9.36 -6.68
CA ALA A 85 4.64 -10.19 -5.56
C ALA A 85 4.23 -9.68 -4.16
N ASP A 86 3.80 -8.42 -4.06
CA ASP A 86 3.40 -7.75 -2.82
C ASP A 86 1.87 -7.74 -2.62
N ALA A 87 1.11 -8.45 -3.48
CA ALA A 87 -0.34 -8.57 -3.39
C ALA A 87 -0.82 -9.00 -2.00
N ALA A 88 -0.18 -10.02 -1.42
CA ALA A 88 -0.49 -10.52 -0.08
C ALA A 88 -0.27 -9.46 1.01
N LEU A 89 0.80 -8.66 0.90
CA LEU A 89 1.07 -7.56 1.83
C LEU A 89 -0.04 -6.50 1.74
N ALA A 90 -0.39 -6.06 0.53
CA ALA A 90 -1.42 -5.05 0.32
C ALA A 90 -2.79 -5.50 0.86
N ARG A 91 -3.16 -6.77 0.62
CA ARG A 91 -4.37 -7.38 1.17
C ARG A 91 -4.34 -7.41 2.69
N ARG A 92 -3.24 -7.85 3.27
CA ARG A 92 -3.08 -7.94 4.73
C ARG A 92 -3.15 -6.57 5.41
N MET A 93 -2.56 -5.55 4.81
CA MET A 93 -2.66 -4.16 5.30
C MET A 93 -4.11 -3.69 5.34
N LEU A 94 -4.90 -4.01 4.30
CA LEU A 94 -6.31 -3.65 4.22
C LEU A 94 -7.13 -4.32 5.32
N GLU A 95 -7.03 -5.64 5.44
CA GLU A 95 -7.80 -6.39 6.43
C GLU A 95 -7.43 -5.98 7.86
N LEU A 96 -6.14 -5.79 8.15
CA LEU A 96 -5.70 -5.31 9.45
C LEU A 96 -6.22 -3.88 9.76
N GLY A 97 -6.29 -3.02 8.76
CA GLY A 97 -6.88 -1.69 8.89
C GLY A 97 -8.37 -1.74 9.22
N LYS A 98 -9.14 -2.61 8.53
CA LYS A 98 -10.56 -2.85 8.80
C LYS A 98 -10.77 -3.38 10.22
N GLU A 99 -9.98 -4.37 10.63
CA GLU A 99 -10.04 -4.95 11.98
C GLU A 99 -9.76 -3.92 13.08
N CYS A 100 -8.73 -3.09 12.91
CA CYS A 100 -8.38 -2.06 13.89
C CYS A 100 -9.49 -1.02 14.03
N VAL A 101 -10.13 -0.61 12.93
CA VAL A 101 -11.28 0.32 12.99
C VAL A 101 -12.48 -0.35 13.65
N ALA A 102 -12.83 -1.59 13.27
CA ALA A 102 -13.96 -2.30 13.85
C ALA A 102 -13.81 -2.52 15.36
N ARG A 103 -12.58 -2.76 15.85
CA ARG A 103 -12.29 -2.92 17.28
C ARG A 103 -12.57 -1.64 18.09
N ASP A 104 -12.37 -0.48 17.49
CA ASP A 104 -12.62 0.83 18.12
C ASP A 104 -14.10 1.21 18.13
N PHE A 105 -14.90 0.62 17.25
CA PHE A 105 -16.33 0.94 17.06
C PHE A 105 -17.21 -0.33 16.94
N PRO A 106 -17.19 -1.24 17.94
CA PRO A 106 -17.89 -2.52 17.86
C PRO A 106 -19.42 -2.39 17.77
N ASP A 107 -19.96 -1.26 18.25
CA ASP A 107 -21.41 -0.99 18.29
C ASP A 107 -21.91 -0.17 17.09
N GLU A 108 -21.05 0.10 16.09
CA GLU A 108 -21.37 0.92 14.92
C GLU A 108 -21.09 0.16 13.61
N PRO A 109 -21.88 -0.88 13.27
CA PRO A 109 -21.64 -1.71 12.08
C PRO A 109 -21.76 -0.96 10.76
N ASP A 110 -22.55 0.13 10.74
CA ASP A 110 -22.78 0.98 9.57
C ASP A 110 -21.82 2.17 9.50
N LEU A 111 -20.77 2.19 10.33
CA LEU A 111 -19.78 3.27 10.34
C LEU A 111 -19.11 3.37 8.96
N GLU A 112 -19.23 4.54 8.34
CA GLU A 112 -18.56 4.79 7.08
C GLU A 112 -17.03 4.79 7.30
N THR A 113 -16.32 4.01 6.49
CA THR A 113 -14.87 3.85 6.59
C THR A 113 -14.22 4.08 5.23
N ARG A 114 -12.95 4.48 5.25
CA ARG A 114 -12.18 4.69 4.02
C ARG A 114 -10.76 4.21 4.17
N PHE A 115 -10.32 3.43 3.19
CA PHE A 115 -8.98 2.84 3.17
C PHE A 115 -8.27 3.18 1.88
N GLY A 116 -7.03 3.66 1.95
CA GLY A 116 -6.27 3.96 0.75
C GLY A 116 -4.91 4.56 0.98
N TYR A 117 -4.25 4.85 -0.12
CA TYR A 117 -2.86 5.31 -0.16
C TYR A 117 -2.78 6.63 -0.90
N HIS A 118 -1.95 7.54 -0.42
CA HIS A 118 -1.50 8.66 -1.26
C HIS A 118 -0.56 8.14 -2.35
N ILE A 119 -0.73 8.65 -3.57
CA ILE A 119 0.15 8.36 -4.70
C ILE A 119 1.17 9.51 -4.83
N PRO A 120 2.47 9.24 -4.98
CA PRO A 120 3.46 10.27 -5.24
C PRO A 120 3.08 11.16 -6.43
N PRO A 121 3.34 12.47 -6.36
CA PRO A 121 4.10 13.21 -5.33
C PRO A 121 3.25 13.69 -4.13
N PHE A 122 2.05 13.14 -3.92
CA PHE A 122 1.11 13.63 -2.90
C PHE A 122 1.23 12.97 -1.52
N ASN A 123 2.15 12.02 -1.34
CA ASN A 123 2.47 11.43 -0.04
C ASN A 123 3.38 12.37 0.77
N SER A 124 3.15 12.47 2.09
CA SER A 124 3.97 13.31 2.97
C SER A 124 5.19 12.61 3.57
N VAL A 125 5.18 11.27 3.55
CA VAL A 125 6.25 10.42 4.07
C VAL A 125 6.52 9.34 3.04
N ASP A 126 7.79 9.19 2.66
CA ASP A 126 8.26 8.12 1.77
C ASP A 126 8.48 6.84 2.57
N HIS A 127 7.39 6.27 3.07
CA HIS A 127 7.31 4.94 3.66
C HIS A 127 5.87 4.48 3.44
N LEU A 128 5.66 3.30 2.86
CA LEU A 128 4.32 2.80 2.54
C LEU A 128 3.44 2.85 3.77
N HIS A 129 2.35 3.61 3.70
CA HIS A 129 1.36 3.66 4.76
C HIS A 129 -0.03 3.72 4.15
N MET A 130 -0.88 2.80 4.58
CA MET A 130 -2.30 2.84 4.26
C MET A 130 -3.00 3.71 5.29
N HIS A 131 -3.75 4.69 4.83
CA HIS A 131 -4.69 5.41 5.67
C HIS A 131 -5.92 4.55 5.90
N ALA A 132 -6.27 4.33 7.17
CA ALA A 132 -7.52 3.70 7.59
C ALA A 132 -8.34 4.74 8.38
N PHE A 133 -9.44 5.18 7.80
CA PHE A 133 -10.32 6.19 8.36
C PHE A 133 -11.62 5.60 8.87
N ALA A 134 -12.01 6.00 10.08
CA ALA A 134 -13.41 6.00 10.49
C ALA A 134 -13.95 7.42 10.35
N LEU A 135 -15.02 7.58 9.57
CA LEU A 135 -15.58 8.88 9.21
C LEU A 135 -16.53 9.41 10.31
N PRO A 136 -16.94 10.70 10.28
CA PRO A 136 -16.70 11.72 9.25
C PRO A 136 -15.26 12.23 9.20
N PHE A 137 -14.87 12.84 8.07
CA PHE A 137 -13.65 13.65 8.03
C PHE A 137 -13.81 14.97 8.77
N THR A 138 -12.73 15.41 9.39
CA THR A 138 -12.64 16.67 10.12
C THR A 138 -11.34 17.38 9.73
N PRO A 139 -11.39 18.56 9.08
CA PRO A 139 -12.59 19.26 8.57
C PRO A 139 -13.22 18.57 7.33
N PRO A 140 -14.51 18.83 7.02
CA PRO A 140 -15.23 18.14 5.94
C PRO A 140 -14.61 18.24 4.54
N TRP A 141 -13.85 19.31 4.23
CA TRP A 141 -13.20 19.44 2.91
C TRP A 141 -12.19 18.33 2.61
N LYS A 142 -11.72 17.61 3.64
CA LYS A 142 -10.86 16.44 3.50
C LYS A 142 -11.52 15.30 2.72
N GLU A 143 -12.84 15.27 2.64
CA GLU A 143 -13.62 14.39 1.76
C GLU A 143 -13.12 14.45 0.31
N ARG A 144 -12.83 15.66 -0.19
CA ARG A 144 -12.27 15.88 -1.53
C ARG A 144 -10.81 15.45 -1.63
N LYS A 145 -10.03 15.62 -0.55
CA LYS A 145 -8.62 15.24 -0.53
C LYS A 145 -8.46 13.72 -0.60
N TYR A 146 -9.26 12.99 0.16
CA TYR A 146 -9.25 11.53 0.20
C TYR A 146 -10.40 10.97 -0.64
N SER A 147 -10.67 11.60 -1.79
CA SER A 147 -11.76 11.18 -2.65
C SER A 147 -11.45 9.81 -3.24
N VAL A 148 -12.46 8.93 -3.20
CA VAL A 148 -12.41 7.63 -3.86
C VAL A 148 -13.12 7.66 -5.21
N GLU A 149 -13.28 8.82 -5.84
CA GLU A 149 -13.76 8.90 -7.21
C GLU A 149 -12.67 8.54 -8.23
N PRO A 150 -13.01 7.98 -9.40
CA PRO A 150 -12.04 7.61 -10.42
C PRO A 150 -11.10 8.75 -10.85
N TRP A 151 -11.61 9.98 -10.90
CA TRP A 151 -10.81 11.15 -11.28
C TRP A 151 -9.74 11.53 -10.24
N ALA A 152 -9.87 11.09 -8.99
CA ALA A 152 -8.95 11.42 -7.89
C ALA A 152 -7.83 10.40 -7.69
N ARG A 153 -7.82 9.30 -8.47
CA ARG A 153 -6.88 8.17 -8.34
C ARG A 153 -5.41 8.54 -8.50
N PHE A 154 -5.14 9.63 -9.22
CA PHE A 154 -3.78 10.17 -9.35
C PHE A 154 -3.20 10.68 -8.02
N ALA A 155 -4.05 10.96 -7.02
CA ALA A 155 -3.64 11.47 -5.71
C ALA A 155 -3.97 10.51 -4.55
N PHE A 156 -5.13 9.85 -4.59
CA PHE A 156 -5.54 8.90 -3.56
C PHE A 156 -6.12 7.63 -4.19
N LYS A 157 -5.48 6.49 -3.93
CA LYS A 157 -5.87 5.19 -4.48
C LYS A 157 -6.52 4.32 -3.38
N PRO A 158 -7.75 3.80 -3.58
CA PRO A 158 -8.38 2.91 -2.63
C PRO A 158 -7.56 1.65 -2.44
N ALA A 159 -7.50 1.18 -1.21
CA ALA A 159 -6.69 0.02 -0.87
C ALA A 159 -7.23 -1.28 -1.49
N GLU A 160 -8.56 -1.43 -1.55
CA GLU A 160 -9.22 -2.58 -2.17
C GLU A 160 -8.89 -2.69 -3.68
N GLU A 161 -8.95 -1.56 -4.39
CA GLU A 161 -8.62 -1.46 -5.82
C GLU A 161 -7.14 -1.80 -6.07
N LEU A 162 -6.23 -1.23 -5.27
CA LEU A 162 -4.80 -1.52 -5.38
C LEU A 162 -4.48 -3.00 -5.09
N ALA A 163 -5.08 -3.59 -4.05
CA ALA A 163 -4.86 -4.99 -3.72
C ALA A 163 -5.34 -5.90 -4.87
N ALA A 164 -6.55 -5.66 -5.39
CA ALA A 164 -7.11 -6.44 -6.50
C ALA A 164 -6.26 -6.34 -7.78
N GLU A 165 -5.72 -5.15 -8.10
CA GLU A 165 -4.83 -4.99 -9.25
C GLU A 165 -3.52 -5.77 -9.09
N LEU A 166 -2.91 -5.75 -7.90
CA LEU A 166 -1.68 -6.50 -7.63
C LEU A 166 -1.92 -8.01 -7.70
N GLU A 167 -3.04 -8.49 -7.15
CA GLU A 167 -3.48 -9.89 -7.21
C GLU A 167 -3.69 -10.34 -8.67
N ALA A 168 -4.39 -9.53 -9.47
CA ALA A 168 -4.63 -9.83 -10.88
C ALA A 168 -3.31 -9.86 -11.68
N ALA A 169 -2.41 -8.92 -11.43
CA ALA A 169 -1.09 -8.89 -12.07
C ALA A 169 -0.22 -10.09 -11.66
N ALA A 170 -0.31 -10.53 -10.39
CA ALA A 170 0.44 -11.69 -9.90
C ALA A 170 -0.05 -13.00 -10.55
N ALA A 171 -1.38 -13.14 -10.68
CA ALA A 171 -1.99 -14.28 -11.36
C ALA A 171 -1.61 -14.31 -12.86
N ALA A 172 -1.56 -13.15 -13.53
CA ALA A 172 -1.15 -13.07 -14.93
C ALA A 172 0.33 -13.45 -15.15
N GLY A 173 1.22 -13.05 -14.24
CA GLY A 173 2.65 -13.40 -14.31
C GLY A 173 2.92 -14.90 -14.11
N ALA A 174 2.16 -15.56 -13.23
CA ALA A 174 2.30 -17.00 -12.98
C ALA A 174 1.84 -17.88 -14.17
N GLY A 175 1.03 -17.35 -15.09
CA GLY A 175 0.56 -18.06 -16.28
C GLY A 175 1.53 -18.06 -17.47
N GLY A 176 2.64 -17.33 -17.40
CA GLY A 176 3.58 -17.13 -18.52
C GLY A 176 4.79 -18.08 -18.56
N GLU A 177 5.11 -18.78 -17.49
CA GLU A 177 6.32 -19.64 -17.39
C GLU A 177 6.08 -21.11 -17.83
N GLY A 178 5.08 -21.35 -18.69
CA GLY A 178 4.58 -22.70 -19.01
C GLY A 178 4.49 -23.05 -20.49
N GLN A 179 5.43 -22.63 -21.34
CA GLN A 179 5.59 -23.20 -22.68
C GLN A 179 6.91 -22.73 -23.31
N ASP A 180 8.01 -23.43 -23.03
CA ASP A 180 9.20 -23.50 -23.88
C ASP A 180 10.10 -24.62 -23.35
N GLY A 181 9.94 -25.83 -23.92
CA GLY A 181 10.68 -27.01 -23.47
C GLY A 181 10.16 -28.33 -24.02
N ALA A 182 10.02 -28.44 -25.34
CA ALA A 182 9.92 -29.73 -26.02
C ALA A 182 10.85 -29.75 -27.23
N ASP A 183 12.16 -29.64 -26.96
CA ASP A 183 13.21 -29.95 -27.92
C ASP A 183 13.60 -31.42 -27.79
N GLY A 184 13.38 -32.15 -28.89
CA GLY A 184 14.30 -33.19 -29.37
C GLY A 184 14.18 -34.58 -28.75
N ASP A 185 13.45 -35.47 -29.41
CA ASP A 185 13.90 -36.86 -29.53
C ASP A 185 14.13 -37.21 -31.00
N ASN A 186 15.41 -37.28 -31.35
CA ASN A 186 15.97 -37.78 -32.60
C ASN A 186 16.31 -39.25 -32.37
N THR A 187 15.44 -40.15 -32.79
CA THR A 187 15.79 -41.58 -32.91
C THR A 187 16.06 -41.94 -34.36
N SER A 188 17.36 -41.94 -34.66
CA SER A 188 17.99 -42.64 -35.79
C SER A 188 17.77 -44.16 -35.72
N ARG A 189 17.65 -44.77 -36.91
CA ARG A 189 18.07 -46.14 -37.28
C ARG A 189 17.38 -47.31 -36.55
N LEU A 190 16.58 -48.08 -37.29
CA LEU A 190 16.98 -49.33 -37.97
C LEU A 190 15.88 -49.78 -38.94
#